data_AF-A0A9D2PPM0-F1
#
_entry.id   AF-A0A9D2PPM0-F1
#
_cell.length_a   1.000
_cell.length_b   1.000
_cell.length_c   1.000
_cell.angle_alpha   90.00
_cell.angle_beta   90.00
_cell.angle_gamma   90.00
#
_symmetry.space_group_name_H-M   'P 1'
#
loop_
_entity.id
_entity.type
_entity.pdbx_description
1 polymer ?
#
loop_
_entity_poly.entity_id
_entity_poly.type
_entity_poly.pdbx_seq_one_letter_code
_entity_poly.pdbx_strand_id
1 'polypeptide(L)'
;MEYHVLTLFPEMIQNTVNTSITGRAVKSGKISLHTVNIRDFADNKHMRVDDYPYGGGAGMVMQAEPVWRAYESVRENSRAAKKGKRPRCIYLTPQGKVFHQTMVEELALEEELVFLCGHYEGIDERVLEEVVTDYVSIGDYVLTGGELAACVMIDAISRFVPGVLSNEESAQFESMQDNLLEYPHYTRPEIWHGKQVPQVLLTGAHGKVEAWRREKSIERTKERRPDLLQKNRPLTVAYFSPTDGTKKAAEILAACLTQSPRMLDLTRRRNRKQEMVFTEKELLLAAAPVYAGQLPETEPGLFTNLRGNHTPCIVMAAYGNRRYDDTLAQMKAVLSARGFVCIGAAAPVIPHIFSEKLGQGRPDEKDREAIKRFAVEIKKRIEQAEEHGFQEIPLPGAPDPAPKEIKPVKKSFDREQCTNCQACVQKCPVNAISMETLAIDERVCINCMRCVKICKAGARSFDASATALHLESLYLQPREAEFF
;
A
#
# COMPACT_ATOMS: atom_id res chain seq x y z
N MET A 1 5.10 -14.50 -10.80
CA MET A 1 6.38 -13.82 -11.05
C MET A 1 7.28 -14.76 -11.83
N GLU A 2 7.74 -14.34 -13.01
CA GLU A 2 8.69 -15.08 -13.84
C GLU A 2 10.01 -14.31 -13.91
N TYR A 3 11.12 -14.96 -13.57
CA TYR A 3 12.44 -14.33 -13.63
C TYR A 3 13.22 -14.88 -14.83
N HIS A 4 13.72 -13.98 -15.67
CA HIS A 4 14.66 -14.27 -16.73
C HIS A 4 16.03 -13.69 -16.37
N VAL A 5 17.10 -14.47 -16.46
CA VAL A 5 18.45 -13.98 -16.14
C VAL A 5 19.37 -14.24 -17.32
N LEU A 6 19.79 -13.17 -17.99
CA LEU A 6 20.78 -13.18 -19.05
C LEU A 6 22.16 -13.11 -18.41
N THR A 7 22.93 -14.19 -18.51
CA THR A 7 24.19 -14.34 -17.78
C THR A 7 25.19 -15.21 -18.53
N LEU A 8 26.47 -15.11 -18.15
CA LEU A 8 27.51 -16.04 -18.56
C LEU A 8 27.61 -17.26 -17.64
N PHE A 9 26.96 -17.26 -16.48
CA PHE A 9 27.06 -18.33 -15.49
C PHE A 9 25.68 -18.79 -14.98
N PRO A 10 24.85 -19.42 -15.85
CA PRO A 10 23.51 -19.89 -15.47
C PRO A 10 23.47 -20.73 -14.19
N GLU A 11 24.45 -21.63 -14.00
CA GLU A 11 24.51 -22.53 -12.85
C GLU A 11 24.61 -21.78 -11.52
N MET A 12 25.30 -20.63 -11.46
CA MET A 12 25.40 -19.82 -10.24
C MET A 12 24.02 -19.33 -9.77
N ILE A 13 23.20 -18.87 -10.72
CA ILE A 13 21.84 -18.40 -10.46
C ILE A 13 20.93 -19.57 -10.08
N GLN A 14 20.95 -20.63 -10.89
CA GLN A 14 20.12 -21.81 -10.68
C GLN A 14 20.36 -22.44 -9.31
N ASN A 15 21.62 -22.63 -8.90
CA ASN A 15 21.95 -23.24 -7.63
C ASN A 15 21.50 -22.39 -6.44
N THR A 16 21.62 -21.06 -6.55
CA THR A 16 21.21 -20.14 -5.48
C THR A 16 19.69 -20.08 -5.35
N VAL A 17 18.99 -19.79 -6.44
CA VAL A 17 17.53 -19.57 -6.43
C VAL A 17 16.76 -20.87 -6.15
N ASN A 18 17.27 -22.04 -6.56
CA ASN A 18 16.60 -23.32 -6.30
C ASN A 18 16.82 -23.88 -4.88
N THR A 19 17.44 -23.10 -3.98
CA THR A 19 17.71 -23.49 -2.58
C THR A 19 16.74 -22.78 -1.62
N SER A 20 16.50 -23.37 -0.44
CA SER A 20 15.73 -22.74 0.65
C SER A 20 14.30 -22.27 0.25
N ILE A 21 13.89 -21.06 0.64
CA ILE A 21 12.54 -20.49 0.43
C ILE A 21 12.25 -20.33 -1.06
N THR A 22 13.14 -19.70 -1.81
CA THR A 22 13.00 -19.51 -3.26
C THR A 22 12.91 -20.85 -3.99
N GLY A 23 13.69 -21.86 -3.56
CA GLY A 23 13.59 -23.21 -4.11
C GLY A 23 12.24 -23.89 -3.84
N ARG A 24 11.65 -23.68 -2.66
CA ARG A 24 10.27 -24.14 -2.38
C ARG A 24 9.24 -23.39 -3.23
N ALA A 25 9.44 -22.08 -3.44
CA ALA A 25 8.57 -21.26 -4.28
C ALA A 25 8.60 -21.70 -5.75
N VAL A 26 9.78 -22.03 -6.28
CA VAL A 26 9.93 -22.62 -7.63
C VAL A 26 9.18 -23.95 -7.71
N LYS A 27 9.42 -24.87 -6.76
CA LYS A 27 8.78 -26.20 -6.75
C LYS A 27 7.26 -26.15 -6.63
N SER A 28 6.73 -25.11 -5.96
CA SER A 28 5.29 -24.89 -5.81
C SER A 28 4.68 -24.01 -6.91
N GLY A 29 5.47 -23.61 -7.91
CA GLY A 29 5.01 -22.81 -9.05
C GLY A 29 4.63 -21.37 -8.71
N LYS A 30 5.09 -20.83 -7.58
CA LYS A 30 4.84 -19.44 -7.15
C LYS A 30 5.73 -18.44 -7.87
N ILE A 31 6.97 -18.87 -8.15
CA ILE A 31 7.93 -18.17 -9.00
C ILE A 31 8.48 -19.14 -10.04
N SER A 32 8.95 -18.65 -11.17
CA SER A 32 9.74 -19.43 -12.14
C SER A 32 11.07 -18.74 -12.42
N LEU A 33 12.07 -19.54 -12.84
CA LEU A 33 13.39 -19.05 -13.20
C LEU A 33 13.79 -19.61 -14.55
N HIS A 34 14.19 -18.71 -15.46
CA HIS A 34 14.71 -19.00 -16.78
C HIS A 34 16.07 -18.33 -16.94
N THR A 35 17.14 -19.11 -16.89
CA THR A 35 18.50 -18.59 -17.13
C THR A 35 18.87 -18.76 -18.59
N VAL A 36 19.36 -17.70 -19.22
CA VAL A 36 19.78 -17.67 -20.62
C VAL A 36 21.28 -17.44 -20.67
N ASN A 37 22.01 -18.38 -21.25
CA ASN A 37 23.45 -18.24 -21.44
C ASN A 37 23.72 -17.36 -22.65
N ILE A 38 24.30 -16.18 -22.43
CA ILE A 38 24.56 -15.21 -23.52
C ILE A 38 25.53 -15.80 -24.57
N ARG A 39 26.38 -16.76 -24.18
CA ARG A 39 27.30 -17.44 -25.10
C ARG A 39 26.61 -18.22 -26.20
N ASP A 40 25.39 -18.67 -25.98
CA ASP A 40 24.62 -19.44 -26.97
C ASP A 40 24.19 -18.57 -28.16
N PHE A 41 24.35 -17.25 -28.05
CA PHE A 41 23.98 -16.25 -29.07
C PHE A 41 25.19 -15.60 -29.75
N ALA A 42 26.40 -16.07 -29.45
CA ALA A 42 27.62 -15.60 -30.09
C ALA A 42 27.69 -16.04 -31.57
N ASP A 43 28.03 -15.11 -32.47
CA ASP A 43 28.11 -15.37 -33.92
C ASP A 43 29.48 -15.92 -34.37
N ASN A 44 30.18 -16.63 -33.48
CA ASN A 44 31.52 -17.15 -33.75
C ASN A 44 31.72 -18.56 -33.21
N LYS A 45 32.60 -19.32 -33.88
CA LYS A 45 32.88 -20.74 -33.56
C LYS A 45 33.42 -20.98 -32.15
N HIS A 46 33.90 -19.93 -31.48
CA HIS A 46 34.49 -20.01 -30.14
C HIS A 46 33.52 -19.57 -29.04
N MET A 47 32.27 -19.22 -29.39
CA MET A 47 31.25 -18.69 -28.48
C MET A 47 31.74 -17.51 -27.63
N ARG A 48 32.63 -16.69 -28.21
CA ARG A 48 33.18 -15.49 -27.59
C ARG A 48 32.13 -14.39 -27.58
N VAL A 49 31.98 -13.71 -26.45
CA VAL A 49 30.93 -12.71 -26.21
C VAL A 49 31.50 -11.35 -25.80
N ASP A 50 32.82 -11.21 -25.85
CA ASP A 50 33.57 -10.09 -25.33
C ASP A 50 34.69 -9.69 -26.30
N ASP A 51 35.02 -8.41 -26.37
CA ASP A 51 36.17 -7.92 -27.13
C ASP A 51 36.89 -6.75 -26.44
N TYR A 52 38.03 -6.35 -26.98
CA TYR A 52 38.76 -5.19 -26.48
C TYR A 52 37.95 -3.91 -26.66
N PRO A 53 37.96 -2.99 -25.67
CA PRO A 53 37.25 -1.73 -25.77
C PRO A 53 37.84 -0.83 -26.87
N TYR A 54 36.98 -0.18 -27.65
CA TYR A 54 37.38 0.97 -28.46
C TYR A 54 37.91 2.09 -27.56
N GLY A 55 38.97 2.79 -27.99
CA GLY A 55 39.65 3.81 -27.18
C GLY A 55 40.82 3.29 -26.34
N GLY A 56 41.04 1.97 -26.31
CA GLY A 56 42.09 1.34 -25.50
C GLY A 56 41.67 1.21 -24.04
N GLY A 57 42.54 0.58 -23.22
CA GLY A 57 42.24 0.24 -21.83
C GLY A 57 42.59 -1.21 -21.51
N ALA A 58 42.59 -1.55 -20.22
CA ALA A 58 42.71 -2.93 -19.77
C ALA A 58 41.32 -3.59 -19.73
N GLY A 59 41.27 -4.92 -19.84
CA GLY A 59 40.03 -5.69 -19.74
C GLY A 59 39.29 -5.88 -21.06
N MET A 60 38.08 -6.43 -20.95
CA MET A 60 37.21 -6.81 -22.05
C MET A 60 35.83 -6.18 -21.86
N VAL A 61 35.10 -5.94 -22.94
CA VAL A 61 33.71 -5.44 -22.91
C VAL A 61 32.82 -6.45 -23.61
N MET A 62 31.68 -6.78 -23.02
CA MET A 62 30.71 -7.68 -23.64
C MET A 62 30.11 -7.04 -24.90
N GLN A 63 30.07 -7.81 -25.99
CA GLN A 63 29.61 -7.37 -27.30
C GLN A 63 28.10 -7.13 -27.32
N ALA A 64 27.66 -6.13 -28.11
CA ALA A 64 26.25 -5.77 -28.24
C ALA A 64 25.36 -6.90 -28.80
N GLU A 65 25.79 -7.54 -29.88
CA GLU A 65 24.94 -8.47 -30.64
C GLU A 65 24.52 -9.72 -29.84
N PRO A 66 25.42 -10.46 -29.14
CA PRO A 66 25.02 -11.62 -28.36
C PRO A 66 24.06 -11.27 -27.22
N VAL A 67 24.26 -10.10 -26.58
CA VAL A 67 23.38 -9.60 -25.52
C VAL A 67 21.99 -9.27 -26.08
N TRP A 68 21.94 -8.56 -27.22
CA TRP A 68 20.69 -8.21 -27.89
C TRP A 68 19.91 -9.46 -28.28
N ARG A 69 20.55 -10.42 -28.96
CA ARG A 69 19.91 -11.69 -29.35
C ARG A 69 19.40 -12.49 -28.15
N ALA A 70 20.17 -12.55 -27.07
CA ALA A 70 19.75 -13.21 -25.83
C ALA A 70 18.49 -12.55 -25.24
N TYR A 71 18.46 -11.21 -25.19
CA TYR A 71 17.29 -10.46 -24.75
C TYR A 71 16.08 -10.69 -25.67
N GLU A 72 16.26 -10.62 -26.99
CA GLU A 72 15.17 -10.83 -27.95
C GLU A 72 14.54 -12.22 -27.80
N SER A 73 15.34 -13.27 -27.54
CA SER A 73 14.84 -14.63 -27.31
C SER A 73 13.87 -14.74 -26.13
N VAL A 74 14.08 -13.91 -25.09
CA VAL A 74 13.18 -13.79 -23.94
C VAL A 74 11.99 -12.92 -24.30
N ARG A 75 12.24 -11.76 -24.91
CA ARG A 75 11.22 -10.76 -25.26
C ARG A 75 10.10 -11.37 -26.10
N GLU A 76 10.42 -12.15 -27.12
CA GLU A 76 9.44 -12.75 -28.05
C GLU A 76 8.40 -13.62 -27.34
N ASN A 77 8.79 -14.29 -26.25
CA ASN A 77 7.93 -15.22 -25.51
C ASN A 77 7.36 -14.63 -24.20
N SER A 78 7.78 -13.41 -23.86
CA SER A 78 7.42 -12.71 -22.62
C SER A 78 5.91 -12.40 -22.50
N ARG A 79 5.41 -12.30 -21.28
CA ARG A 79 4.02 -11.92 -20.98
C ARG A 79 3.73 -10.48 -21.39
N ALA A 80 4.71 -9.59 -21.27
CA ALA A 80 4.65 -8.20 -21.70
C ALA A 80 4.46 -8.12 -23.22
N ALA A 81 5.19 -8.91 -23.99
CA ALA A 81 5.05 -8.94 -25.45
C ALA A 81 3.64 -9.35 -25.90
N LYS A 82 3.03 -10.33 -25.20
CA LYS A 82 1.62 -10.71 -25.44
C LYS A 82 0.62 -9.59 -25.18
N LYS A 83 1.02 -8.56 -24.43
CA LYS A 83 0.25 -7.34 -24.14
C LYS A 83 0.74 -6.12 -24.96
N GLY A 84 1.59 -6.34 -25.97
CA GLY A 84 2.16 -5.27 -26.81
C GLY A 84 3.16 -4.36 -26.07
N LYS A 85 3.78 -4.84 -24.99
CA LYS A 85 4.77 -4.12 -24.18
C LYS A 85 6.13 -4.83 -24.24
N ARG A 86 7.21 -4.14 -23.86
CA ARG A 86 8.52 -4.76 -23.61
C ARG A 86 8.61 -5.21 -22.15
N PRO A 87 9.23 -6.35 -21.84
CA PRO A 87 9.48 -6.75 -20.45
C PRO A 87 10.48 -5.78 -19.82
N ARG A 88 10.36 -5.57 -18.51
CA ARG A 88 11.28 -4.71 -17.75
C ARG A 88 12.64 -5.41 -17.65
N CYS A 89 13.69 -4.75 -18.12
CA CYS A 89 15.05 -5.29 -18.18
C CYS A 89 15.97 -4.49 -17.27
N ILE A 90 16.42 -5.14 -16.20
CA ILE A 90 17.21 -4.55 -15.14
C ILE A 90 18.68 -4.90 -15.37
N TYR A 91 19.49 -3.90 -15.70
CA TYR A 91 20.93 -4.05 -15.75
C TYR A 91 21.54 -3.83 -14.36
N LEU A 92 22.34 -4.81 -13.95
CA LEU A 92 22.97 -4.84 -12.64
C LEU A 92 24.35 -4.18 -12.73
N THR A 93 24.43 -2.96 -12.20
CA THR A 93 25.60 -2.09 -12.33
C THR A 93 25.80 -1.21 -11.10
N PRO A 94 27.04 -0.95 -10.66
CA PRO A 94 27.30 0.00 -9.57
C PRO A 94 26.91 1.44 -9.94
N GLN A 95 26.69 1.75 -11.22
CA GLN A 95 26.26 3.08 -11.70
C GLN A 95 24.75 3.33 -11.53
N GLY A 96 23.99 2.28 -11.20
CA GLY A 96 22.54 2.33 -11.09
C GLY A 96 22.05 2.94 -9.79
N LYS A 97 20.72 3.11 -9.69
CA LYS A 97 20.08 3.47 -8.42
C LYS A 97 20.30 2.36 -7.40
N VAL A 98 20.67 2.72 -6.17
CA VAL A 98 20.88 1.74 -5.09
C VAL A 98 19.56 1.05 -4.76
N PHE A 99 19.55 -0.28 -4.72
CA PHE A 99 18.39 -1.11 -4.44
C PHE A 99 17.88 -0.89 -3.02
N HIS A 100 16.59 -0.60 -2.88
CA HIS A 100 15.92 -0.31 -1.60
C HIS A 100 14.54 -0.96 -1.51
N GLN A 101 13.95 -0.94 -0.32
CA GLN A 101 12.73 -1.69 -0.01
C GLN A 101 11.53 -1.29 -0.88
N THR A 102 11.32 -0.01 -1.15
CA THR A 102 10.25 0.45 -2.04
C THR A 102 10.41 -0.07 -3.47
N MET A 103 11.65 -0.19 -3.96
CA MET A 103 11.95 -0.81 -5.26
C MET A 103 11.65 -2.32 -5.25
N VAL A 104 11.91 -3.03 -4.14
CA VAL A 104 11.50 -4.44 -3.97
C VAL A 104 9.98 -4.59 -4.14
N GLU A 105 9.22 -3.77 -3.41
CA GLU A 105 7.76 -3.81 -3.45
C GLU A 105 7.22 -3.46 -4.84
N GLU A 106 7.81 -2.47 -5.52
CA GLU A 106 7.48 -2.13 -6.90
C GLU A 106 7.72 -3.30 -7.86
N LEU A 107 8.93 -3.85 -7.85
CA LEU A 107 9.30 -4.94 -8.75
C LEU A 107 8.50 -6.21 -8.48
N ALA A 108 8.04 -6.44 -7.25
CA ALA A 108 7.18 -7.57 -6.90
C ALA A 108 5.76 -7.48 -7.50
N LEU A 109 5.34 -6.30 -7.97
CA LEU A 109 4.05 -6.10 -8.63
C LEU A 109 4.06 -6.51 -10.11
N GLU A 110 5.25 -6.72 -10.69
CA GLU A 110 5.39 -7.18 -12.06
C GLU A 110 5.00 -8.65 -12.22
N GLU A 111 4.60 -9.04 -13.43
CA GLU A 111 4.35 -10.45 -13.73
C GLU A 111 5.64 -11.20 -14.06
N GLU A 112 6.61 -10.49 -14.64
CA GLU A 112 7.89 -10.99 -15.09
C GLU A 112 8.98 -9.91 -15.00
N LEU A 113 10.24 -10.32 -14.83
CA LEU A 113 11.40 -9.44 -14.81
C LEU A 113 12.58 -10.08 -15.55
N VAL A 114 13.32 -9.27 -16.31
CA VAL A 114 14.58 -9.68 -16.95
C VAL A 114 15.74 -9.03 -16.19
N PHE A 115 16.72 -9.83 -15.79
CA PHE A 115 17.99 -9.38 -15.21
C PHE A 115 19.11 -9.59 -16.22
N LEU A 116 19.84 -8.51 -16.51
CA LEU A 116 21.04 -8.55 -17.35
C LEU A 116 22.29 -8.48 -16.45
N CYS A 117 23.03 -9.60 -16.39
CA CYS A 117 24.27 -9.69 -15.64
C CYS A 117 25.45 -9.27 -16.53
N GLY A 118 26.05 -8.12 -16.21
CA GLY A 118 27.33 -7.73 -16.81
C GLY A 118 28.51 -8.51 -16.24
N HIS A 119 29.59 -8.57 -17.00
CA HIS A 119 30.88 -9.12 -16.59
C HIS A 119 32.00 -8.29 -17.23
N TYR A 120 33.25 -8.56 -16.85
CA TYR A 120 34.44 -7.84 -17.33
C TYR A 120 34.34 -6.34 -16.98
N GLU A 121 34.67 -5.43 -17.89
CA GLU A 121 34.51 -3.98 -17.67
C GLU A 121 33.05 -3.51 -17.81
N GLY A 122 32.18 -4.36 -18.38
CA GLY A 122 30.78 -4.04 -18.61
C GLY A 122 30.27 -4.55 -19.96
N ILE A 123 29.17 -3.95 -20.40
CA ILE A 123 28.49 -4.27 -21.64
C ILE A 123 28.55 -3.04 -22.56
N ASP A 124 28.64 -3.25 -23.86
CA ASP A 124 28.57 -2.18 -24.86
C ASP A 124 27.34 -1.29 -24.64
N GLU A 125 27.55 0.02 -24.47
CA GLU A 125 26.52 0.99 -24.10
C GLU A 125 25.32 0.97 -25.07
N ARG A 126 25.56 0.71 -26.36
CA ARG A 126 24.52 0.78 -27.40
C ARG A 126 23.44 -0.27 -27.21
N VAL A 127 23.78 -1.46 -26.73
CA VAL A 127 22.75 -2.46 -26.42
C VAL A 127 22.03 -2.13 -25.13
N LEU A 128 22.71 -1.52 -24.16
CA LEU A 128 22.08 -1.06 -22.92
C LEU A 128 21.01 -0.01 -23.21
N GLU A 129 21.31 0.99 -24.04
CA GLU A 129 20.36 2.01 -24.49
C GLU A 129 19.12 1.44 -25.20
N GLU A 130 19.25 0.30 -25.90
CA GLU A 130 18.14 -0.32 -26.64
C GLU A 130 17.26 -1.23 -25.76
N VAL A 131 17.86 -1.99 -24.83
CA VAL A 131 17.14 -3.08 -24.12
C VAL A 131 16.88 -2.81 -22.65
N VAL A 132 17.68 -1.98 -21.97
CA VAL A 132 17.62 -1.79 -20.52
C VAL A 132 16.60 -0.72 -20.16
N THR A 133 15.74 -1.04 -19.20
CA THR A 133 14.77 -0.08 -18.64
C THR A 133 15.24 0.52 -17.33
N ASP A 134 16.04 -0.23 -16.56
CA ASP A 134 16.46 0.16 -15.21
C ASP A 134 17.92 -0.22 -14.98
N TYR A 135 18.69 0.73 -14.46
CA TYR A 135 20.05 0.51 -13.98
C TYR A 135 20.01 0.44 -12.45
N VAL A 136 20.39 -0.70 -11.88
CA VAL A 136 20.28 -0.94 -10.43
C VAL A 136 21.61 -1.41 -9.84
N SER A 137 22.00 -0.77 -8.75
CA SER A 137 23.14 -1.14 -7.90
C SER A 137 22.62 -1.82 -6.63
N ILE A 138 23.34 -2.83 -6.11
CA ILE A 138 23.03 -3.40 -4.78
C ILE A 138 23.86 -2.77 -3.65
N GLY A 139 24.70 -1.79 -3.96
CA GLY A 139 25.48 -1.02 -2.99
C GLY A 139 26.76 -0.41 -3.57
N ASP A 140 27.41 0.44 -2.78
CA ASP A 140 28.57 1.22 -3.21
C ASP A 140 29.87 0.40 -3.11
N TYR A 141 29.96 -0.65 -3.93
CA TYR A 141 31.11 -1.53 -4.07
C TYR A 141 31.09 -2.24 -5.44
N VAL A 142 32.22 -2.82 -5.84
CA VAL A 142 32.37 -3.49 -7.15
C VAL A 142 32.39 -5.01 -6.95
N LEU A 143 31.63 -5.72 -7.78
CA LEU A 143 31.62 -7.19 -7.89
C LEU A 143 32.21 -7.62 -9.23
N THR A 144 32.57 -8.90 -9.35
CA THR A 144 33.12 -9.46 -10.60
C THR A 144 32.09 -9.64 -11.71
N GLY A 145 30.80 -9.62 -11.36
CA GLY A 145 29.69 -9.76 -12.29
C GLY A 145 28.34 -9.52 -11.61
N GLY A 146 27.28 -9.44 -12.42
CA GLY A 146 25.93 -9.15 -11.96
C GLY A 146 25.22 -10.32 -11.25
N GLU A 147 25.75 -11.54 -11.29
CA GLU A 147 25.04 -12.74 -10.87
C GLU A 147 24.61 -12.71 -9.40
N LEU A 148 25.50 -12.25 -8.51
CA LEU A 148 25.17 -12.12 -7.08
C LEU A 148 24.10 -11.05 -6.84
N ALA A 149 24.14 -9.95 -7.59
CA ALA A 149 23.14 -8.90 -7.51
C ALA A 149 21.77 -9.40 -7.99
N ALA A 150 21.73 -10.19 -9.06
CA ALA A 150 20.49 -10.82 -9.54
C ALA A 150 19.90 -11.72 -8.47
N CYS A 151 20.71 -12.58 -7.84
CA CYS A 151 20.25 -13.46 -6.76
C CYS A 151 19.72 -12.69 -5.55
N VAL A 152 20.41 -11.62 -5.12
CA VAL A 152 19.96 -10.76 -4.00
C VAL A 152 18.61 -10.13 -4.32
N MET A 153 18.45 -9.56 -5.52
CA MET A 153 17.19 -8.94 -5.92
C MET A 153 16.07 -9.97 -6.06
N ILE A 154 16.32 -11.11 -6.71
CA ILE A 154 15.34 -12.19 -6.86
C ILE A 154 14.88 -12.69 -5.49
N ASP A 155 15.78 -12.90 -4.53
CA ASP A 155 15.41 -13.30 -3.17
C ASP A 155 14.50 -12.26 -2.51
N ALA A 156 14.93 -11.00 -2.48
CA ALA A 156 14.17 -9.91 -1.87
C ALA A 156 12.78 -9.73 -2.49
N ILE A 157 12.69 -9.71 -3.83
CA ILE A 157 11.43 -9.53 -4.58
C ILE A 157 10.50 -10.73 -4.37
N SER A 158 11.06 -11.95 -4.40
CA SER A 158 10.26 -13.18 -4.25
C SER A 158 9.53 -13.25 -2.92
N ARG A 159 10.06 -12.64 -1.86
CA ARG A 159 9.40 -12.60 -0.55
C ARG A 159 8.06 -11.86 -0.57
N PHE A 160 7.87 -10.93 -1.50
CA PHE A 160 6.63 -10.17 -1.69
C PHE A 160 5.67 -10.82 -2.70
N VAL A 161 6.09 -11.90 -3.36
CA VAL A 161 5.23 -12.65 -4.29
C VAL A 161 4.22 -13.50 -3.49
N PRO A 162 2.90 -13.37 -3.76
CA PRO A 162 1.87 -14.10 -3.03
C PRO A 162 2.10 -15.62 -2.98
N GLY A 163 2.08 -16.18 -1.78
CA GLY A 163 2.24 -17.61 -1.52
C GLY A 163 3.69 -18.12 -1.46
N VAL A 164 4.70 -17.25 -1.56
CA VAL A 164 6.12 -17.64 -1.32
C VAL A 164 6.42 -17.81 0.17
N LEU A 165 5.98 -16.85 0.99
CA LEU A 165 6.05 -16.96 2.45
C LEU A 165 4.71 -17.49 2.98
N SER A 166 4.78 -18.39 3.96
CA SER A 166 3.60 -19.10 4.51
C SER A 166 2.71 -18.20 5.37
N ASN A 167 3.24 -17.09 5.88
CA ASN A 167 2.53 -16.13 6.71
C ASN A 167 2.58 -14.77 6.02
N GLU A 168 1.46 -14.27 5.52
CA GLU A 168 1.39 -12.92 4.93
C GLU A 168 1.85 -11.84 5.93
N GLU A 169 1.67 -12.09 7.23
CA GLU A 169 2.20 -11.24 8.30
C GLU A 169 3.74 -11.22 8.33
N SER A 170 4.46 -12.32 8.04
CA SER A 170 5.93 -12.32 8.18
C SER A 170 6.63 -11.44 7.15
N ALA A 171 6.04 -11.24 5.97
CA ALA A 171 6.60 -10.29 4.98
C ALA A 171 6.34 -8.82 5.37
N GLN A 172 5.26 -8.56 6.13
CA GLN A 172 4.81 -7.22 6.50
C GLN A 172 5.49 -6.69 7.78
N PHE A 173 6.02 -7.58 8.64
CA PHE A 173 6.56 -7.25 9.97
C PHE A 173 8.09 -7.38 10.09
N GLU A 174 8.85 -6.88 9.10
CA GLU A 174 10.32 -6.96 9.10
C GLU A 174 11.01 -5.59 9.04
N SER A 175 12.33 -5.63 9.25
CA SER A 175 13.22 -4.47 9.14
C SER A 175 13.02 -3.72 7.82
N MET A 176 13.21 -2.41 7.84
CA MET A 176 12.97 -1.45 6.74
C MET A 176 11.51 -1.08 6.50
N GLN A 177 10.54 -1.89 6.94
CA GLN A 177 9.16 -1.40 7.02
C GLN A 177 9.09 -0.27 8.05
N ASP A 178 8.36 0.80 7.75
CA ASP A 178 8.40 2.06 8.50
C ASP A 178 9.78 2.75 8.56
N ASN A 179 10.79 2.36 7.78
CA ASN A 179 12.17 2.82 7.97
C ASN A 179 12.69 2.58 9.40
N LEU A 180 12.32 1.44 10.01
CA LEU A 180 12.83 1.01 11.30
C LEU A 180 13.56 -0.33 11.20
N LEU A 181 14.58 -0.52 12.02
CA LEU A 181 15.25 -1.80 12.25
C LEU A 181 14.41 -2.69 13.16
N GLU A 182 14.49 -4.01 12.97
CA GLU A 182 13.83 -4.96 13.87
C GLU A 182 14.28 -4.85 15.33
N TYR A 183 13.34 -5.12 16.22
CA TYR A 183 13.58 -5.31 17.64
C TYR A 183 14.45 -6.57 17.91
N PRO A 184 15.09 -6.69 19.09
CA PRO A 184 15.81 -7.91 19.45
C PRO A 184 14.87 -9.11 19.57
N HIS A 185 15.24 -10.21 18.92
CA HIS A 185 14.57 -11.50 19.06
C HIS A 185 15.22 -12.33 20.17
N TYR A 186 14.39 -13.10 20.87
CA TYR A 186 14.80 -14.02 21.91
C TYR A 186 14.14 -15.37 21.67
N THR A 187 14.85 -16.44 21.96
CA THR A 187 14.33 -17.81 21.89
C THR A 187 14.79 -18.58 23.12
N ARG A 188 14.30 -19.81 23.26
CA ARG A 188 14.62 -20.68 24.38
C ARG A 188 16.12 -21.03 24.38
N PRO A 189 16.75 -21.19 25.56
CA PRO A 189 16.17 -21.16 26.91
C PRO A 189 15.97 -19.73 27.48
N GLU A 190 15.15 -19.59 28.53
CA GLU A 190 14.86 -18.28 29.16
C GLU A 190 16.08 -17.60 29.78
N ILE A 191 17.07 -18.37 30.23
CA ILE A 191 18.33 -17.86 30.78
C ILE A 191 19.48 -18.53 30.05
N TRP A 192 20.33 -17.73 29.42
CA TRP A 192 21.55 -18.18 28.76
C TRP A 192 22.76 -17.42 29.30
N HIS A 193 23.70 -18.12 29.95
CA HIS A 193 24.84 -17.52 30.68
C HIS A 193 24.46 -16.37 31.63
N GLY A 194 23.39 -16.57 32.41
CA GLY A 194 22.88 -15.55 33.34
C GLY A 194 22.14 -14.38 32.67
N LYS A 195 22.05 -14.33 31.33
CA LYS A 195 21.27 -13.32 30.59
C LYS A 195 19.84 -13.82 30.45
N GLN A 196 18.91 -13.10 31.07
CA GLN A 196 17.49 -13.43 31.03
C GLN A 196 16.80 -12.80 29.82
N VAL A 197 15.80 -13.51 29.26
CA VAL A 197 14.84 -12.94 28.32
C VAL A 197 14.06 -11.80 29.00
N PRO A 198 13.81 -10.66 28.32
CA PRO A 198 13.00 -9.58 28.89
C PRO A 198 11.66 -10.06 29.42
N GLN A 199 11.35 -9.74 30.69
CA GLN A 199 10.18 -10.28 31.38
C GLN A 199 8.86 -10.04 30.64
N VAL A 200 8.72 -8.89 29.96
CA VAL A 200 7.52 -8.55 29.16
C VAL A 200 7.23 -9.56 28.05
N LEU A 201 8.25 -10.23 27.51
CA LEU A 201 8.10 -11.27 26.49
C LEU A 201 7.58 -12.60 27.06
N LEU A 202 7.63 -12.76 28.39
CA LEU A 202 7.20 -13.96 29.11
C LEU A 202 5.77 -13.84 29.68
N THR A 203 5.15 -12.66 29.65
CA THR A 203 3.83 -12.44 30.31
C THR A 203 2.61 -12.79 29.47
N GLY A 204 2.78 -13.12 28.18
CA GLY A 204 1.64 -13.34 27.24
C GLY A 204 0.78 -12.08 26.97
N ALA A 205 1.24 -10.91 27.41
CA ALA A 205 0.49 -9.67 27.30
C ALA A 205 0.72 -9.01 25.94
N HIS A 206 0.05 -9.49 24.89
CA HIS A 206 0.28 -9.09 23.49
C HIS A 206 0.42 -7.58 23.29
N GLY A 207 -0.47 -6.75 23.86
CA GLY A 207 -0.38 -5.29 23.72
C GLY A 207 0.88 -4.68 24.34
N LYS A 208 1.37 -5.23 25.47
CA LYS A 208 2.64 -4.79 26.09
C LYS A 208 3.84 -5.28 25.30
N VAL A 209 3.77 -6.48 24.73
CA VAL A 209 4.81 -7.04 23.86
C VAL A 209 4.97 -6.20 22.61
N GLU A 210 3.89 -5.84 21.92
CA GLU A 210 3.93 -4.99 20.73
C GLU A 210 4.47 -3.58 21.04
N ALA A 211 4.05 -2.98 22.14
CA ALA A 211 4.59 -1.69 22.59
C ALA A 211 6.10 -1.75 22.84
N TRP A 212 6.57 -2.80 23.53
CA TRP A 212 8.00 -3.02 23.80
C TRP A 212 8.79 -3.29 22.52
N ARG A 213 8.25 -4.08 21.58
CA ARG A 213 8.85 -4.35 20.26
C ARG A 213 9.04 -3.05 19.50
N ARG A 214 8.01 -2.20 19.45
CA ARG A 214 8.09 -0.90 18.79
C ARG A 214 9.13 0.00 19.44
N GLU A 215 9.15 0.08 20.77
CA GLU A 215 10.13 0.88 21.51
C GLU A 215 11.57 0.44 21.19
N LYS A 216 11.86 -0.87 21.25
CA LYS A 216 13.21 -1.40 20.96
C LYS A 216 13.61 -1.26 19.50
N SER A 217 12.66 -1.34 18.58
CA SER A 217 12.88 -1.06 17.15
C SER A 217 13.31 0.40 16.94
N ILE A 218 12.61 1.36 17.55
CA ILE A 218 12.97 2.80 17.48
C ILE A 218 14.34 3.06 18.12
N GLU A 219 14.59 2.51 19.32
CA GLU A 219 15.87 2.66 20.03
C GLU A 219 17.05 2.18 19.18
N ARG A 220 16.95 0.97 18.62
CA ARG A 220 17.99 0.38 17.78
C ARG A 220 18.18 1.15 16.48
N THR A 221 17.11 1.62 15.86
CA THR A 221 17.18 2.44 14.64
C THR A 221 17.91 3.74 14.92
N LYS A 222 17.55 4.43 16.02
CA LYS A 222 18.22 5.65 16.45
C LYS A 222 19.73 5.44 16.68
N GLU A 223 20.11 4.31 17.27
CA GLU A 223 21.51 3.97 17.57
C GLU A 223 22.31 3.63 16.30
N ARG A 224 21.75 2.80 15.41
CA ARG A 224 22.52 2.16 14.32
C ARG A 224 22.29 2.74 12.94
N ARG A 225 21.10 3.27 12.67
CA ARG A 225 20.66 3.82 11.39
C ARG A 225 19.78 5.06 11.59
N PRO A 226 20.32 6.13 12.21
CA PRO A 226 19.56 7.36 12.45
C PRO A 226 19.04 7.99 11.16
N ASP A 227 19.69 7.73 10.02
CA ASP A 227 19.24 8.11 8.68
C ASP A 227 17.87 7.49 8.33
N LEU A 228 17.63 6.22 8.68
CA LEU A 228 16.32 5.58 8.48
C LEU A 228 15.25 6.20 9.38
N LEU A 229 15.59 6.48 10.65
CA LEU A 229 14.65 7.11 11.57
C LEU A 229 14.23 8.52 11.09
N GLN A 230 15.11 9.25 10.40
CA GLN A 230 14.75 10.54 9.80
C GLN A 230 13.74 10.41 8.66
N LYS A 231 13.77 9.28 7.95
CA LYS A 231 12.81 8.92 6.89
C LYS A 231 11.54 8.25 7.43
N ASN A 232 11.50 7.87 8.70
CA ASN A 232 10.27 7.34 9.30
C ASN A 232 9.17 8.41 9.29
N ARG A 233 8.00 8.04 8.76
CA ARG A 233 6.85 8.93 8.61
C ARG A 233 5.64 8.35 9.35
N PRO A 234 5.35 8.78 10.58
CA PRO A 234 4.20 8.30 11.32
C PRO A 234 2.89 8.58 10.56
N LEU A 235 2.07 7.53 10.37
CA LEU A 235 0.76 7.64 9.75
C LEU A 235 -0.33 7.83 10.80
N THR A 236 -1.16 8.85 10.63
CA THR A 236 -2.45 8.95 11.31
C THR A 236 -3.59 8.68 10.32
N VAL A 237 -4.49 7.78 10.68
CA VAL A 237 -5.72 7.50 9.93
C VAL A 237 -6.88 8.21 10.61
N ALA A 238 -7.29 9.35 10.07
CA ALA A 238 -8.46 10.08 10.54
C ALA A 238 -9.68 9.63 9.74
N TYR A 239 -10.63 8.92 10.38
CA TYR A 239 -11.76 8.33 9.67
C TYR A 239 -13.12 8.70 10.28
N PHE A 240 -14.10 8.95 9.42
CA PHE A 240 -15.51 8.96 9.79
C PHE A 240 -16.14 7.67 9.29
N SER A 241 -16.69 6.81 10.16
CA SER A 241 -17.19 5.50 9.72
C SER A 241 -18.35 4.98 10.60
N PRO A 242 -19.57 5.52 10.44
CA PRO A 242 -20.72 5.11 11.24
C PRO A 242 -21.03 3.60 11.20
N THR A 243 -20.75 2.90 10.10
CA THR A 243 -21.03 1.46 9.96
C THR A 243 -19.80 0.57 9.92
N ASP A 244 -18.62 1.13 10.20
CA ASP A 244 -17.30 0.47 10.15
C ASP A 244 -16.77 0.11 8.74
N GLY A 245 -17.55 0.29 7.67
CA GLY A 245 -17.11 -0.02 6.30
C GLY A 245 -15.90 0.81 5.85
N THR A 246 -15.97 2.14 5.99
CA THR A 246 -14.85 3.06 5.69
C THR A 246 -13.64 2.78 6.55
N LYS A 247 -13.85 2.49 7.84
CA LYS A 247 -12.78 2.11 8.78
C LYS A 247 -12.00 0.90 8.26
N LYS A 248 -12.71 -0.18 7.87
CA LYS A 248 -12.08 -1.40 7.36
C LYS A 248 -11.26 -1.14 6.08
N ALA A 249 -11.79 -0.36 5.15
CA ALA A 249 -11.06 0.00 3.93
C ALA A 249 -9.80 0.82 4.24
N ALA A 250 -9.89 1.77 5.17
CA ALA A 250 -8.75 2.57 5.61
C ALA A 250 -7.69 1.73 6.35
N GLU A 251 -8.10 0.74 7.16
CA GLU A 251 -7.18 -0.19 7.82
C GLU A 251 -6.39 -1.04 6.81
N ILE A 252 -7.03 -1.48 5.70
CA ILE A 252 -6.34 -2.24 4.64
C ILE A 252 -5.25 -1.38 3.98
N LEU A 253 -5.57 -0.15 3.58
CA LEU A 253 -4.57 0.75 3.00
C LEU A 253 -3.47 1.11 4.01
N ALA A 254 -3.84 1.40 5.25
CA ALA A 254 -2.88 1.75 6.30
C ALA A 254 -1.89 0.62 6.57
N ALA A 255 -2.34 -0.65 6.55
CA ALA A 255 -1.47 -1.81 6.73
C ALA A 255 -0.42 -1.97 5.61
N CYS A 256 -0.70 -1.47 4.40
CA CYS A 256 0.29 -1.43 3.31
C CYS A 256 1.31 -0.29 3.46
N LEU A 257 0.96 0.77 4.21
CA LEU A 257 1.79 1.96 4.39
C LEU A 257 2.64 1.90 5.66
N THR A 258 2.13 1.30 6.74
CA THR A 258 2.82 1.24 8.03
C THR A 258 2.41 0.06 8.89
N GLN A 259 3.27 -0.35 9.82
CA GLN A 259 2.95 -1.39 10.81
C GLN A 259 2.17 -0.85 12.01
N SER A 260 2.19 0.47 12.26
CA SER A 260 1.66 1.05 13.50
C SER A 260 0.89 2.35 13.24
N PRO A 261 -0.24 2.29 12.50
CA PRO A 261 -1.03 3.48 12.23
C PRO A 261 -1.72 4.00 13.49
N ARG A 262 -1.70 5.32 13.69
CA ARG A 262 -2.52 5.97 14.72
C ARG A 262 -3.95 6.13 14.22
N MET A 263 -4.89 5.42 14.82
CA MET A 263 -6.31 5.47 14.43
C MET A 263 -7.06 6.61 15.16
N LEU A 264 -7.61 7.56 14.42
CA LEU A 264 -8.41 8.69 14.90
C LEU A 264 -9.87 8.58 14.42
N ASP A 265 -10.76 8.13 15.31
CA ASP A 265 -12.18 7.95 15.04
C ASP A 265 -12.95 9.28 15.08
N LEU A 266 -13.11 9.94 13.93
CA LEU A 266 -13.92 11.16 13.78
C LEU A 266 -15.42 10.90 13.78
N THR A 267 -15.87 9.63 13.84
CA THR A 267 -17.29 9.31 14.13
C THR A 267 -17.67 9.81 15.53
N ARG A 268 -16.69 9.88 16.44
CA ARG A 268 -16.86 10.41 17.80
C ARG A 268 -16.72 11.93 17.79
N ARG A 269 -17.81 12.63 18.13
CA ARG A 269 -17.86 14.10 18.18
C ARG A 269 -16.74 14.72 19.02
N ARG A 270 -16.38 14.10 20.15
CA ARG A 270 -15.29 14.60 21.01
C ARG A 270 -13.96 14.73 20.26
N ASN A 271 -13.67 13.80 19.36
CA ASN A 271 -12.43 13.79 18.57
C ASN A 271 -12.45 14.87 17.49
N ARG A 272 -13.63 15.26 16.98
CA ARG A 272 -13.80 16.38 16.03
C ARG A 272 -13.68 17.75 16.68
N LYS A 273 -13.78 17.84 18.01
CA LYS A 273 -13.60 19.10 18.75
C LYS A 273 -12.16 19.31 19.22
N GLN A 274 -11.33 18.27 19.19
CA GLN A 274 -9.95 18.34 19.60
C GLN A 274 -9.10 18.76 18.40
N GLU A 275 -8.47 19.93 18.47
CA GLU A 275 -7.50 20.33 17.45
C GLU A 275 -6.29 19.38 17.44
N MET A 276 -5.82 19.05 16.25
CA MET A 276 -4.64 18.22 16.04
C MET A 276 -3.75 18.86 14.99
N VAL A 277 -2.47 19.01 15.32
CA VAL A 277 -1.46 19.60 14.44
C VAL A 277 -0.56 18.48 13.94
N PHE A 278 -0.21 18.56 12.66
CA PHE A 278 0.66 17.62 11.96
C PHE A 278 1.86 18.37 11.38
N THR A 279 3.01 17.72 11.43
CA THR A 279 4.27 18.22 10.86
C THR A 279 4.44 17.77 9.41
N GLU A 280 5.39 18.35 8.70
CA GLU A 280 5.80 17.92 7.35
C GLU A 280 6.37 16.49 7.31
N LYS A 281 6.72 15.91 8.47
CA LYS A 281 7.27 14.56 8.64
C LYS A 281 6.22 13.49 8.94
N GLU A 282 4.96 13.87 9.06
CA GLU A 282 3.85 12.94 9.28
C GLU A 282 3.12 12.65 7.96
N LEU A 283 2.27 11.63 7.97
CA LEU A 283 1.33 11.33 6.88
C LEU A 283 -0.08 11.26 7.46
N LEU A 284 -1.03 11.85 6.75
CA LEU A 284 -2.45 11.75 7.08
C LEU A 284 -3.17 10.89 6.04
N LEU A 285 -3.89 9.85 6.47
CA LEU A 285 -4.95 9.22 5.69
C LEU A 285 -6.30 9.70 6.21
N ALA A 286 -6.96 10.58 5.46
CA ALA A 286 -8.30 11.07 5.77
C ALA A 286 -9.33 10.22 5.04
N ALA A 287 -10.23 9.54 5.77
CA ALA A 287 -11.19 8.61 5.18
C ALA A 287 -12.63 8.95 5.57
N ALA A 288 -13.53 9.03 4.58
CA ALA A 288 -14.95 9.25 4.81
C ALA A 288 -15.82 8.41 3.84
N PRO A 289 -17.02 8.00 4.25
CA PRO A 289 -18.05 7.46 3.37
C PRO A 289 -18.67 8.56 2.50
N VAL A 290 -19.23 8.14 1.39
CA VAL A 290 -20.02 9.01 0.50
C VAL A 290 -21.50 9.00 0.90
N TYR A 291 -22.08 10.17 1.17
CA TYR A 291 -23.53 10.33 1.42
C TYR A 291 -24.15 11.20 0.33
N ALA A 292 -25.08 10.64 -0.44
CA ALA A 292 -25.69 11.31 -1.60
C ALA A 292 -24.67 11.82 -2.66
N GLY A 293 -23.44 11.29 -2.67
CA GLY A 293 -22.37 11.75 -3.56
C GLY A 293 -21.48 12.82 -2.95
N GLN A 294 -21.70 13.22 -1.70
CA GLN A 294 -20.99 14.30 -1.02
C GLN A 294 -20.42 13.83 0.32
N LEU A 295 -19.47 14.61 0.85
CA LEU A 295 -18.93 14.44 2.19
C LEU A 295 -20.05 14.70 3.22
N PRO A 296 -20.30 13.80 4.19
CA PRO A 296 -21.35 14.01 5.16
C PRO A 296 -21.13 15.25 6.02
N GLU A 297 -22.17 16.06 6.12
CA GLU A 297 -22.19 17.25 6.97
C GLU A 297 -22.21 16.84 8.45
N THR A 298 -21.33 17.45 9.24
CA THR A 298 -21.20 17.20 10.68
C THR A 298 -20.92 18.52 11.41
N GLU A 299 -21.18 18.54 12.72
CA GLU A 299 -20.86 19.71 13.55
C GLU A 299 -19.94 19.32 14.73
N PRO A 300 -18.71 19.88 14.81
CA PRO A 300 -17.99 20.61 13.75
C PRO A 300 -17.73 19.74 12.52
N GLY A 301 -17.48 20.38 11.37
CA GLY A 301 -17.28 19.72 10.07
C GLY A 301 -16.15 18.70 10.07
N LEU A 302 -16.21 17.71 9.16
CA LEU A 302 -15.19 16.67 9.07
C LEU A 302 -13.83 17.26 8.69
N PHE A 303 -12.78 16.74 9.32
CA PHE A 303 -11.38 17.16 9.16
C PHE A 303 -11.08 18.62 9.51
N THR A 304 -12.09 19.38 9.95
CA THR A 304 -11.93 20.82 10.19
C THR A 304 -11.00 21.15 11.37
N ASN A 305 -10.83 20.19 12.28
CA ASN A 305 -9.99 20.25 13.47
C ASN A 305 -8.53 19.82 13.23
N LEU A 306 -8.19 19.39 12.03
CA LEU A 306 -6.83 18.96 11.68
C LEU A 306 -6.08 20.14 11.05
N ARG A 307 -4.81 20.34 11.40
CA ARG A 307 -3.95 21.38 10.80
C ARG A 307 -2.63 20.75 10.37
N GLY A 308 -2.31 20.82 9.09
CA GLY A 308 -1.04 20.41 8.53
C GLY A 308 -0.08 21.58 8.41
N ASN A 309 1.20 21.26 8.27
CA ASN A 309 2.25 22.20 7.91
C ASN A 309 3.02 21.63 6.72
N HIS A 310 2.52 21.87 5.51
CA HIS A 310 2.95 21.16 4.29
C HIS A 310 2.95 19.63 4.47
N THR A 311 1.99 19.14 5.27
CA THR A 311 1.91 17.72 5.62
C THR A 311 1.30 16.95 4.45
N PRO A 312 1.95 15.90 3.92
CA PRO A 312 1.35 15.08 2.88
C PRO A 312 0.11 14.36 3.42
N CYS A 313 -0.93 14.26 2.59
CA CYS A 313 -2.13 13.49 2.92
C CYS A 313 -2.64 12.65 1.75
N ILE A 314 -3.35 11.59 2.11
CA ILE A 314 -4.15 10.75 1.23
C ILE A 314 -5.61 10.95 1.61
N VAL A 315 -6.47 11.17 0.62
CA VAL A 315 -7.93 11.22 0.84
C VAL A 315 -8.60 9.94 0.37
N MET A 316 -9.53 9.40 1.16
CA MET A 316 -10.24 8.16 0.84
C MET A 316 -11.75 8.34 0.92
N ALA A 317 -12.45 8.18 -0.20
CA ALA A 317 -13.91 8.19 -0.29
C ALA A 317 -14.44 6.77 -0.46
N ALA A 318 -14.80 6.11 0.65
CA ALA A 318 -15.37 4.76 0.59
C ALA A 318 -16.85 4.81 0.17
N TYR A 319 -17.24 4.00 -0.80
CA TYR A 319 -18.56 4.15 -1.43
C TYR A 319 -19.18 2.81 -1.81
N GLY A 320 -20.51 2.75 -1.84
CA GLY A 320 -21.27 1.56 -2.25
C GLY A 320 -21.67 1.59 -3.72
N ASN A 321 -20.72 1.88 -4.61
CA ASN A 321 -20.86 1.86 -6.07
C ASN A 321 -21.55 3.07 -6.76
N ARG A 322 -21.62 4.22 -6.08
CA ARG A 322 -22.13 5.52 -6.57
C ARG A 322 -21.03 6.48 -7.07
N ARG A 323 -21.39 7.73 -7.39
CA ARG A 323 -20.42 8.82 -7.65
C ARG A 323 -19.71 9.23 -6.35
N TYR A 324 -18.39 9.26 -6.35
CA TYR A 324 -17.53 9.59 -5.20
C TYR A 324 -16.73 10.89 -5.42
N ASP A 325 -16.73 11.40 -6.65
CA ASP A 325 -15.85 12.44 -7.17
C ASP A 325 -15.91 13.71 -6.32
N ASP A 326 -17.11 14.26 -6.13
CA ASP A 326 -17.33 15.46 -5.33
C ASP A 326 -16.84 15.28 -3.88
N THR A 327 -16.96 14.08 -3.32
CA THR A 327 -16.49 13.80 -1.95
C THR A 327 -14.97 13.88 -1.86
N LEU A 328 -14.24 13.36 -2.85
CA LEU A 328 -12.78 13.48 -2.91
C LEU A 328 -12.35 14.94 -3.04
N ALA A 329 -12.99 15.70 -3.94
CA ALA A 329 -12.70 17.12 -4.14
C ALA A 329 -12.99 17.96 -2.87
N GLN A 330 -14.11 17.70 -2.19
CA GLN A 330 -14.46 18.34 -0.91
C GLN A 330 -13.43 18.01 0.18
N MET A 331 -13.03 16.75 0.33
CA MET A 331 -12.02 16.33 1.31
C MET A 331 -10.68 17.02 1.05
N LYS A 332 -10.23 17.02 -0.20
CA LYS A 332 -9.01 17.72 -0.61
C LYS A 332 -9.11 19.20 -0.27
N ALA A 333 -10.17 19.90 -0.68
CA ALA A 333 -10.33 21.34 -0.42
C ALA A 333 -10.28 21.68 1.08
N VAL A 334 -10.95 20.89 1.93
CA VAL A 334 -10.93 21.08 3.38
C VAL A 334 -9.52 20.94 3.96
N LEU A 335 -8.75 19.94 3.50
CA LEU A 335 -7.41 19.64 3.98
C LEU A 335 -6.35 20.58 3.41
N SER A 336 -6.40 20.92 2.12
CA SER A 336 -5.48 21.88 1.50
C SER A 336 -5.60 23.26 2.16
N ALA A 337 -6.82 23.71 2.46
CA ALA A 337 -7.05 24.95 3.22
C ALA A 337 -6.48 24.91 4.66
N ARG A 338 -6.05 23.74 5.13
CA ARG A 338 -5.49 23.48 6.47
C ARG A 338 -4.01 23.14 6.43
N GLY A 339 -3.33 23.35 5.31
CA GLY A 339 -1.88 23.14 5.18
C GLY A 339 -1.47 21.69 4.92
N PHE A 340 -2.38 20.86 4.43
CA PHE A 340 -2.05 19.54 3.90
C PHE A 340 -1.80 19.59 2.38
N VAL A 341 -0.97 18.69 1.87
CA VAL A 341 -0.71 18.51 0.43
C VAL A 341 -1.25 17.16 0.01
N CYS A 342 -2.27 17.13 -0.85
CA CYS A 342 -2.90 15.89 -1.28
C CYS A 342 -2.02 15.17 -2.31
N ILE A 343 -1.33 14.11 -1.88
CA ILE A 343 -0.40 13.33 -2.72
C ILE A 343 -1.02 12.03 -3.25
N GLY A 344 -2.27 11.75 -2.89
CA GLY A 344 -2.94 10.50 -3.23
C GLY A 344 -4.44 10.55 -2.95
N ALA A 345 -5.23 9.86 -3.77
CA ALA A 345 -6.63 9.61 -3.45
C ALA A 345 -7.06 8.18 -3.75
N ALA A 346 -7.97 7.65 -2.94
CA ALA A 346 -8.52 6.31 -3.08
C ALA A 346 -10.05 6.33 -3.01
N ALA A 347 -10.69 5.61 -3.92
CA ALA A 347 -12.13 5.35 -3.91
C ALA A 347 -12.37 3.83 -3.83
N PRO A 348 -12.27 3.21 -2.64
CA PRO A 348 -12.54 1.79 -2.49
C PRO A 348 -14.05 1.51 -2.44
N VAL A 349 -14.45 0.40 -3.04
CA VAL A 349 -15.83 -0.09 -2.97
C VAL A 349 -16.05 -0.83 -1.65
N ILE A 350 -17.12 -0.48 -0.93
CA ILE A 350 -17.53 -1.14 0.31
C ILE A 350 -19.02 -1.53 0.25
N PRO A 351 -19.48 -2.47 1.11
CA PRO A 351 -20.89 -2.83 1.17
C PRO A 351 -21.77 -1.63 1.48
N HIS A 352 -22.83 -1.44 0.71
CA HIS A 352 -23.75 -0.34 0.88
C HIS A 352 -24.68 -0.58 2.09
N ILE A 353 -24.99 0.47 2.84
CA ILE A 353 -25.79 0.34 4.08
C ILE A 353 -27.25 -0.06 3.84
N PHE A 354 -27.82 0.34 2.69
CA PHE A 354 -29.23 0.05 2.36
C PHE A 354 -29.42 -1.17 1.45
N SER A 355 -28.37 -1.79 0.92
CA SER A 355 -28.50 -2.95 0.03
C SER A 355 -27.42 -3.97 0.38
N GLU A 356 -27.86 -5.19 0.63
CA GLU A 356 -26.97 -6.32 0.91
C GLU A 356 -26.19 -6.78 -0.32
N LYS A 357 -26.63 -6.36 -1.53
CA LYS A 357 -26.02 -6.75 -2.81
C LYS A 357 -24.95 -5.76 -3.28
N LEU A 358 -25.16 -4.46 -3.05
CA LEU A 358 -24.25 -3.43 -3.55
C LEU A 358 -22.93 -3.44 -2.78
N GLY A 359 -21.83 -3.68 -3.49
CA GLY A 359 -20.50 -3.80 -2.89
C GLY A 359 -20.34 -5.04 -2.00
N GLN A 360 -21.23 -6.03 -2.13
CA GLN A 360 -21.15 -7.27 -1.36
C GLN A 360 -19.82 -7.99 -1.62
N GLY A 361 -19.17 -8.45 -0.54
CA GLY A 361 -17.89 -9.16 -0.63
C GLY A 361 -16.67 -8.27 -0.89
N ARG A 362 -16.84 -6.95 -1.05
CA ARG A 362 -15.74 -6.00 -1.30
C ARG A 362 -15.28 -5.33 0.02
N PRO A 363 -13.98 -5.00 0.20
CA PRO A 363 -12.89 -5.21 -0.75
C PRO A 363 -12.53 -6.70 -0.94
N ASP A 364 -12.46 -7.12 -2.21
CA ASP A 364 -12.06 -8.47 -2.62
C ASP A 364 -10.54 -8.54 -2.90
N GLU A 365 -10.05 -9.66 -3.44
CA GLU A 365 -8.60 -9.80 -3.72
C GLU A 365 -8.11 -8.81 -4.79
N LYS A 366 -8.92 -8.53 -5.81
CA LYS A 366 -8.58 -7.55 -6.85
C LYS A 366 -8.43 -6.15 -6.26
N ASP A 367 -9.32 -5.77 -5.34
CA ASP A 367 -9.17 -4.50 -4.61
C ASP A 367 -7.91 -4.47 -3.75
N ARG A 368 -7.59 -5.57 -3.07
CA ARG A 368 -6.38 -5.65 -2.22
C ARG A 368 -5.12 -5.49 -3.06
N GLU A 369 -5.06 -6.10 -4.23
CA GLU A 369 -3.97 -5.89 -5.18
C GLU A 369 -3.88 -4.44 -5.65
N ALA A 370 -5.01 -3.81 -5.98
CA ALA A 370 -5.03 -2.40 -6.40
C ALA A 370 -4.60 -1.46 -5.26
N ILE A 371 -5.04 -1.73 -4.03
CA ILE A 371 -4.60 -0.99 -2.81
C ILE A 371 -3.10 -1.17 -2.58
N LYS A 372 -2.56 -2.38 -2.75
CA LYS A 372 -1.11 -2.65 -2.63
C LYS A 372 -0.33 -1.82 -3.67
N ARG A 373 -0.74 -1.84 -4.94
CA ARG A 373 -0.12 -1.02 -6.01
C ARG A 373 -0.16 0.47 -5.67
N PHE A 374 -1.31 0.96 -5.20
CA PHE A 374 -1.46 2.35 -4.78
C PHE A 374 -0.54 2.71 -3.60
N ALA A 375 -0.41 1.85 -2.60
CA ALA A 375 0.48 2.09 -1.47
C ALA A 375 1.95 2.22 -1.89
N VAL A 376 2.41 1.39 -2.83
CA VAL A 376 3.76 1.50 -3.40
C VAL A 376 3.95 2.82 -4.14
N GLU A 377 2.97 3.25 -4.94
CA GLU A 377 3.00 4.55 -5.62
C GLU A 377 3.10 5.71 -4.62
N ILE A 378 2.36 5.66 -3.51
CA ILE A 378 2.48 6.66 -2.44
C ILE A 378 3.87 6.66 -1.82
N LYS A 379 4.47 5.49 -1.55
CA LYS A 379 5.85 5.41 -1.03
C LYS A 379 6.84 6.06 -2.00
N LYS A 380 6.72 5.79 -3.30
CA LYS A 380 7.55 6.43 -4.35
C LYS A 380 7.39 7.96 -4.37
N ARG A 381 6.15 8.47 -4.30
CA ARG A 381 5.89 9.92 -4.23
C ARG A 381 6.50 10.54 -2.97
N ILE A 382 6.50 9.83 -1.84
CA ILE A 382 7.15 10.28 -0.60
C ILE A 382 8.67 10.36 -0.75
N GLU A 383 9.29 9.34 -1.36
CA GLU A 383 10.74 9.32 -1.60
C GLU A 383 11.16 10.43 -2.58
N GLN A 384 10.42 10.62 -3.68
CA GLN A 384 10.70 11.68 -4.66
C GLN A 384 10.53 13.10 -4.11
N ALA A 385 9.62 13.27 -3.14
CA ALA A 385 9.41 14.53 -2.47
C ALA A 385 10.59 14.96 -1.58
N GLU A 386 11.51 14.05 -1.22
CA GLU A 386 12.76 14.42 -0.52
C GLU A 386 13.62 15.37 -1.38
N GLU A 387 13.55 15.25 -2.71
CA GLU A 387 14.32 16.06 -3.64
C GLU A 387 13.52 17.28 -4.16
N HIS A 388 12.22 17.11 -4.42
CA HIS A 388 11.41 18.09 -5.17
C HIS A 388 10.24 18.69 -4.36
N GLY A 389 10.06 18.29 -3.10
CA GLY A 389 8.90 18.63 -2.29
C GLY A 389 7.62 17.89 -2.70
N PHE A 390 6.59 17.97 -1.87
CA PHE A 390 5.28 17.35 -2.16
C PHE A 390 4.50 18.14 -3.19
N GLN A 391 3.96 17.45 -4.19
CA GLN A 391 3.10 18.04 -5.22
C GLN A 391 1.65 17.57 -5.03
N GLU A 392 0.71 18.49 -5.20
CA GLU A 392 -0.71 18.12 -5.20
C GLU A 392 -1.11 17.37 -6.47
N ILE A 393 -1.93 16.35 -6.31
CA ILE A 393 -2.56 15.66 -7.44
C ILE A 393 -3.89 16.30 -7.85
N PRO A 394 -4.24 16.30 -9.14
CA PRO A 394 -5.59 16.64 -9.58
C PRO A 394 -6.58 15.56 -9.14
N LEU A 395 -7.77 15.96 -8.71
CA LEU A 395 -8.86 15.04 -8.34
C LEU A 395 -10.12 15.36 -9.15
N PRO A 396 -10.95 14.36 -9.47
CA PRO A 396 -12.24 14.59 -10.12
C PRO A 396 -13.24 15.23 -9.14
N GLY A 397 -14.32 15.78 -9.67
CA GLY A 397 -15.43 16.34 -8.89
C GLY A 397 -15.30 17.82 -8.55
N ALA A 398 -16.36 18.39 -7.98
CA ALA A 398 -16.37 19.79 -7.56
C ALA A 398 -16.06 19.92 -6.05
N PRO A 399 -15.17 20.84 -5.64
CA PRO A 399 -14.86 21.06 -4.22
C PRO A 399 -16.00 21.75 -3.46
N ASP A 400 -16.89 22.46 -4.16
CA ASP A 400 -18.08 23.10 -3.62
C ASP A 400 -19.31 22.77 -4.50
N PRO A 401 -19.81 21.52 -4.44
CA PRO A 401 -20.96 21.10 -5.22
C PRO A 401 -22.25 21.65 -4.60
N ALA A 402 -23.27 21.92 -5.41
CA ALA A 402 -24.59 22.30 -4.90
C ALA A 402 -25.12 21.24 -3.90
N PRO A 403 -25.69 21.64 -2.75
CA PRO A 403 -26.20 20.70 -1.75
C PRO A 403 -27.20 19.73 -2.35
N LYS A 404 -27.05 18.43 -2.05
CA LYS A 404 -27.98 17.39 -2.50
C LYS A 404 -28.97 17.04 -1.40
N GLU A 405 -30.26 17.05 -1.72
CA GLU A 405 -31.27 16.57 -0.80
C GLU A 405 -31.14 15.06 -0.56
N ILE A 406 -30.97 14.69 0.71
CA ILE A 406 -30.95 13.29 1.12
C ILE A 406 -32.39 12.79 1.10
N LYS A 407 -32.69 11.81 0.25
CA LYS A 407 -33.99 11.12 0.25
C LYS A 407 -34.24 10.51 1.64
N PRO A 408 -35.35 10.85 2.33
CA PRO A 408 -35.61 10.34 3.65
C PRO A 408 -35.90 8.83 3.59
N VAL A 409 -35.33 8.12 4.54
CA VAL A 409 -35.64 6.70 4.81
C VAL A 409 -36.64 6.66 5.96
N LYS A 410 -37.67 5.82 5.86
CA LYS A 410 -38.67 5.67 6.92
C LYS A 410 -38.00 5.06 8.16
N LYS A 411 -38.05 5.78 9.27
CA LYS A 411 -37.48 5.35 10.56
C LYS A 411 -38.61 5.11 11.55
N SER A 412 -38.51 4.04 12.32
CA SER A 412 -39.50 3.69 13.34
C SER A 412 -38.84 3.62 14.71
N PHE A 413 -39.59 4.02 15.73
CA PHE A 413 -39.18 3.94 17.13
C PHE A 413 -40.29 3.29 17.94
N ASP A 414 -39.99 2.14 18.53
CA ASP A 414 -40.88 1.42 19.43
C ASP A 414 -40.57 1.85 20.87
N ARG A 415 -41.51 2.57 21.48
CA ARG A 415 -41.33 3.09 22.84
C ARG A 415 -41.45 2.00 23.90
N GLU A 416 -42.22 0.95 23.64
CA GLU A 416 -42.43 -0.17 24.58
C GLU A 416 -41.19 -1.06 24.64
N GLN A 417 -40.50 -1.26 23.52
CA GLN A 417 -39.21 -1.96 23.49
C GLN A 417 -38.04 -1.11 23.99
N CYS A 418 -38.20 0.21 24.14
CA CYS A 418 -37.09 1.09 24.49
C CYS A 418 -36.71 0.98 25.98
N THR A 419 -35.47 0.58 26.26
CA THR A 419 -34.91 0.56 27.62
C THR A 419 -34.37 1.91 28.12
N ASN A 420 -34.57 2.99 27.35
CA ASN A 420 -34.04 4.33 27.63
C ASN A 420 -32.53 4.38 27.95
N CYS A 421 -31.72 3.46 27.42
CA CYS A 421 -30.26 3.41 27.67
C CYS A 421 -29.47 4.56 27.02
N GLN A 422 -30.13 5.45 26.26
CA GLN A 422 -29.56 6.62 25.57
C GLN A 422 -28.43 6.32 24.56
N ALA A 423 -28.10 5.06 24.29
CA ALA A 423 -27.02 4.68 23.39
C ALA A 423 -27.16 5.29 21.99
N CYS A 424 -28.39 5.29 21.44
CA CYS A 424 -28.70 5.88 20.14
C CYS A 424 -28.43 7.38 20.06
N VAL A 425 -28.69 8.11 21.13
CA VAL A 425 -28.44 9.55 21.24
C VAL A 425 -26.95 9.80 21.39
N GLN A 426 -26.32 9.17 22.39
CA GLN A 426 -24.92 9.40 22.74
C GLN A 426 -23.93 9.01 21.63
N LYS A 427 -24.31 8.05 20.78
CA LYS A 427 -23.47 7.58 19.66
C LYS A 427 -23.98 8.04 18.30
N CYS A 428 -24.95 8.97 18.25
CA CYS A 428 -25.34 9.59 16.98
C CYS A 428 -24.18 10.45 16.46
N PRO A 429 -23.61 10.15 15.28
CA PRO A 429 -22.42 10.85 14.80
C PRO A 429 -22.67 12.33 14.48
N VAL A 430 -23.92 12.73 14.29
CA VAL A 430 -24.35 14.08 13.89
C VAL A 430 -25.30 14.74 14.89
N ASN A 431 -25.51 14.14 16.07
CA ASN A 431 -26.41 14.66 17.11
C ASN A 431 -27.87 14.88 16.65
N ALA A 432 -28.34 14.09 15.68
CA ALA A 432 -29.68 14.21 15.14
C ALA A 432 -30.79 13.63 16.03
N ILE A 433 -30.51 13.18 17.25
CA ILE A 433 -31.51 12.52 18.11
C ILE A 433 -31.65 13.28 19.42
N SER A 434 -32.88 13.68 19.75
CA SER A 434 -33.17 14.37 21.02
C SER A 434 -32.90 13.49 22.22
N MET A 435 -32.25 14.03 23.25
CA MET A 435 -32.06 13.36 24.55
C MET A 435 -33.38 13.15 25.29
N GLU A 436 -34.32 14.10 25.14
CA GLU A 436 -35.58 14.11 25.87
C GLU A 436 -36.64 13.24 25.21
N THR A 437 -36.85 13.44 23.90
CA THR A 437 -37.96 12.81 23.17
C THR A 437 -37.53 11.57 22.40
N LEU A 438 -36.23 11.33 22.23
CA LEU A 438 -35.66 10.29 21.36
C LEU A 438 -36.06 10.42 19.87
N ALA A 439 -36.72 11.52 19.50
CA ALA A 439 -37.08 11.83 18.12
C ALA A 439 -35.83 12.16 17.30
N ILE A 440 -35.89 11.82 16.00
CA ILE A 440 -34.82 12.10 15.05
C ILE A 440 -35.15 13.41 14.32
N ASP A 441 -34.23 14.38 14.32
CA ASP A 441 -34.30 15.54 13.44
C ASP A 441 -33.81 15.15 12.04
N GLU A 442 -34.76 15.01 11.12
CA GLU A 442 -34.50 14.61 9.73
C GLU A 442 -33.65 15.63 8.96
N ARG A 443 -33.60 16.89 9.40
CA ARG A 443 -32.75 17.92 8.76
C ARG A 443 -31.27 17.72 9.07
N VAL A 444 -30.97 17.02 10.18
CA VAL A 444 -29.59 16.75 10.64
C VAL A 444 -29.20 15.30 10.37
N CYS A 445 -30.16 14.39 10.24
CA CYS A 445 -29.91 12.97 10.09
C CYS A 445 -29.29 12.63 8.73
N ILE A 446 -28.04 12.17 8.73
CA ILE A 446 -27.36 11.69 7.51
C ILE A 446 -27.77 10.26 7.08
N ASN A 447 -28.82 9.67 7.65
CA ASN A 447 -29.28 8.31 7.36
C ASN A 447 -28.20 7.19 7.48
N CYS A 448 -27.23 7.35 8.39
CA CYS A 448 -26.14 6.38 8.59
C CYS A 448 -26.51 5.08 9.34
N MET A 449 -27.77 4.93 9.76
CA MET A 449 -28.33 3.81 10.55
C MET A 449 -27.54 3.34 11.79
N ARG A 450 -26.57 4.13 12.28
CA ARG A 450 -25.82 3.81 13.50
C ARG A 450 -26.75 3.57 14.68
N CYS A 451 -27.82 4.36 14.80
CA CYS A 451 -28.79 4.28 15.90
C CYS A 451 -29.53 2.94 15.95
N VAL A 452 -29.73 2.28 14.80
CA VAL A 452 -30.31 0.94 14.69
C VAL A 452 -29.26 -0.11 15.10
N LYS A 453 -28.06 -0.05 14.50
CA LYS A 453 -26.95 -1.00 14.76
C LYS A 453 -26.57 -1.09 16.25
N ILE A 454 -26.70 -0.01 17.01
CA ILE A 454 -26.34 0.02 18.44
C ILE A 454 -27.52 -0.18 19.39
N CYS A 455 -28.76 -0.21 18.90
CA CYS A 455 -29.94 -0.40 19.73
C CYS A 455 -30.08 -1.88 20.09
N LYS A 456 -29.49 -2.29 21.21
CA LYS A 456 -29.57 -3.69 21.69
C LYS A 456 -30.99 -4.17 21.94
N ALA A 457 -31.91 -3.26 22.25
CA ALA A 457 -33.30 -3.58 22.55
C ALA A 457 -34.18 -3.76 21.31
N GLY A 458 -33.68 -3.51 20.09
CA GLY A 458 -34.48 -3.58 18.87
C GLY A 458 -35.48 -2.42 18.67
N ALA A 459 -35.59 -1.50 19.64
CA ALA A 459 -36.51 -0.37 19.64
C ALA A 459 -36.36 0.65 18.50
N ARG A 460 -35.31 0.54 17.68
CA ARG A 460 -35.13 1.39 16.48
C ARG A 460 -35.03 0.49 15.26
N SER A 461 -35.81 0.83 14.24
CA SER A 461 -35.77 0.17 12.94
C SER A 461 -35.91 1.18 11.82
N PHE A 462 -35.70 0.71 10.59
CA PHE A 462 -35.86 1.52 9.39
C PHE A 462 -36.41 0.64 8.27
N ASP A 463 -37.05 1.29 7.29
CA ASP A 463 -37.46 0.68 6.03
C ASP A 463 -36.80 1.45 4.89
N ALA A 464 -35.75 0.85 4.32
CA ALA A 464 -35.06 1.35 3.15
C ALA A 464 -35.40 0.56 1.87
N SER A 465 -36.43 -0.29 1.86
CA SER A 465 -36.69 -1.23 0.76
C SER A 465 -36.81 -0.54 -0.60
N ALA A 466 -37.55 0.58 -0.65
CA ALA A 466 -37.67 1.39 -1.88
C ALA A 466 -36.34 2.02 -2.30
N THR A 467 -35.53 2.47 -1.34
CA THR A 467 -34.20 3.03 -1.60
C THR A 467 -33.24 1.96 -2.09
N ALA A 468 -33.28 0.77 -1.48
CA ALA A 468 -32.49 -0.39 -1.88
C ALA A 468 -32.78 -0.78 -3.32
N LEU A 469 -34.06 -0.96 -3.68
CA LEU A 469 -34.48 -1.31 -5.04
C LEU A 469 -34.04 -0.27 -6.07
N HIS A 470 -34.19 1.02 -5.75
CA HIS A 470 -33.75 2.10 -6.63
C HIS A 470 -32.23 2.09 -6.84
N LEU A 471 -31.45 1.93 -5.76
CA LEU A 471 -30.00 1.87 -5.85
C LEU A 471 -29.55 0.62 -6.62
N GLU A 472 -30.18 -0.53 -6.37
CA GLU A 472 -29.89 -1.77 -7.08
C GLU A 472 -30.17 -1.62 -8.59
N SER A 473 -31.29 -1.01 -8.98
CA SER A 473 -31.60 -0.81 -10.41
C SER A 473 -30.57 0.04 -11.17
N LEU A 474 -29.83 0.90 -10.48
CA LEU A 474 -28.92 1.87 -11.10
C LEU A 474 -27.44 1.48 -10.95
N TYR A 475 -27.09 0.78 -9.87
CA TYR A 475 -25.70 0.63 -9.44
C TYR A 475 -25.32 -0.83 -9.14
N LEU A 476 -26.09 -1.83 -9.60
CA LEU A 476 -25.71 -3.24 -9.42
C LEU A 476 -24.46 -3.64 -10.20
N GLN A 477 -24.12 -2.96 -11.30
CA GLN A 477 -22.92 -3.27 -12.07
C GLN A 477 -21.66 -2.88 -11.29
N PRO A 478 -20.79 -3.84 -10.91
CA PRO A 478 -19.62 -3.55 -10.08
C PRO A 478 -18.67 -2.54 -10.74
N ARG A 479 -18.28 -1.48 -10.02
CA ARG A 479 -17.17 -0.62 -10.43
C ARG A 479 -15.85 -1.15 -9.88
N GLU A 480 -14.78 -0.73 -10.53
CA GLU A 480 -13.42 -0.91 -10.02
C GLU A 480 -13.15 0.11 -8.91
N ALA A 481 -12.26 -0.25 -7.98
CA ALA A 481 -11.71 0.73 -7.07
C ALA A 481 -10.77 1.66 -7.86
N GLU A 482 -10.87 2.96 -7.64
CA GLU A 482 -10.11 3.96 -8.38
C GLU A 482 -9.08 4.63 -7.46
N PHE A 483 -7.89 4.90 -7.98
CA PHE A 483 -6.74 5.44 -7.26
C PHE A 483 -6.07 6.51 -8.12
N PHE A 484 -5.65 7.62 -7.48
CA PHE A 484 -5.11 8.81 -8.14
C PHE A 484 -3.77 9.22 -7.53
#